data_AF-A0A8J6XIV2-F1
#
_entry.id   AF-A0A8J6XIV2-F1
#
_cell.length_a   1.000
_cell.length_b   1.000
_cell.length_c   1.000
_cell.angle_alpha   90.00
_cell.angle_beta   90.00
_cell.angle_gamma   90.00
#
_symmetry.space_group_name_H-M   'P 1'
#
loop_
_entity.id
_entity.type
_entity.pdbx_description
1 polymer ?
#
loop_
_entity_poly.entity_id
_entity_poly.type
_entity_poly.pdbx_seq_one_letter_code
_entity_poly.pdbx_strand_id
1 'polypeptide(L)'
;MPFNTLLLSGCFLPGKTSFIENGVEISLQPETGETVLFFSIDEQSNSNCKLRQLLEINKPGMKICDLIVFYARGEERTICFVELKGSDLKTAIEQVINTYSSFKSLLKTQNNLYTAKAFIRINNSPPRETDKYKQELISVFGESNYDISRSKDLGEFLRGVARQLKGKRKKGR
;
A
#
# COMPACT_ATOMS: atom_id res chain seq x y z
N MET A 1 -15.38 -6.81 -12.81
CA MET A 1 -14.56 -7.17 -11.62
C MET A 1 -13.24 -6.42 -11.70
N PRO A 2 -12.99 -5.39 -10.89
CA PRO A 2 -11.76 -4.60 -10.91
C PRO A 2 -10.49 -5.40 -10.64
N PHE A 3 -10.61 -6.56 -9.99
CA PHE A 3 -9.50 -7.50 -9.86
C PHE A 3 -9.13 -8.16 -11.19
N ASN A 4 -10.12 -8.57 -11.99
CA ASN A 4 -9.87 -9.00 -13.37
C ASN A 4 -9.27 -7.84 -14.17
N THR A 5 -9.73 -6.61 -13.92
CA THR A 5 -9.14 -5.41 -14.53
C THR A 5 -7.66 -5.29 -14.18
N LEU A 6 -7.26 -5.39 -12.91
CA LEU A 6 -5.86 -5.37 -12.47
C LEU A 6 -5.01 -6.50 -13.09
N LEU A 7 -5.56 -7.71 -13.14
CA LEU A 7 -4.90 -8.88 -13.73
C LEU A 7 -4.72 -8.73 -15.24
N LEU A 8 -5.65 -8.05 -15.93
CA LEU A 8 -5.66 -7.90 -17.39
C LEU A 8 -5.06 -6.57 -17.86
N SER A 9 -4.82 -5.59 -16.98
CA SER A 9 -4.36 -4.25 -17.32
C SER A 9 -2.84 -4.12 -17.44
N GLY A 10 -2.09 -5.22 -17.47
CA GLY A 10 -0.61 -5.21 -17.57
C GLY A 10 0.12 -4.70 -16.32
N CYS A 11 -0.60 -4.43 -15.23
CA CYS A 11 -0.01 -3.92 -13.98
C CYS A 11 0.55 -5.06 -13.12
N PHE A 12 0.00 -6.27 -13.28
CA PHE A 12 0.42 -7.45 -12.55
C PHE A 12 1.87 -7.82 -12.85
N LEU A 13 2.62 -8.16 -11.80
CA LEU A 13 4.01 -8.60 -11.85
C LEU A 13 4.08 -10.11 -11.52
N PRO A 14 4.03 -11.01 -12.52
CA PRO A 14 3.95 -12.45 -12.28
C PRO A 14 5.16 -12.99 -11.52
N GLY A 15 4.90 -13.77 -10.47
CA GLY A 15 5.94 -14.43 -9.66
C GLY A 15 6.81 -13.48 -8.83
N LYS A 16 6.50 -12.18 -8.79
CA LYS A 16 7.26 -11.22 -7.99
C LYS A 16 6.76 -11.19 -6.55
N THR A 17 7.72 -11.20 -5.63
CA THR A 17 7.53 -11.08 -4.17
C THR A 17 8.24 -9.85 -3.60
N SER A 18 8.83 -9.02 -4.47
CA SER A 18 9.44 -7.75 -4.11
C SER A 18 9.28 -6.75 -5.25
N PHE A 19 9.39 -5.47 -4.91
CA PHE A 19 9.35 -4.35 -5.82
C PHE A 19 10.35 -3.29 -5.38
N ILE A 20 11.07 -2.72 -6.34
CA ILE A 20 12.10 -1.70 -6.11
C ILE A 20 11.77 -0.50 -6.98
N GLU A 21 11.78 0.67 -6.36
CA GLU A 21 11.63 1.95 -7.04
C GLU A 21 12.58 2.97 -6.45
N ASN A 22 13.33 3.66 -7.31
CA ASN A 22 14.31 4.69 -6.89
C ASN A 22 15.26 4.23 -5.75
N GLY A 23 15.66 2.95 -5.77
CA GLY A 23 16.54 2.34 -4.76
C GLY A 23 15.86 1.99 -3.42
N VAL A 24 14.55 2.19 -3.31
CA VAL A 24 13.73 1.78 -2.17
C VAL A 24 13.08 0.44 -2.50
N GLU A 25 13.24 -0.54 -1.62
CA GLU A 25 12.67 -1.88 -1.77
C GLU A 25 11.53 -2.11 -0.78
N ILE A 26 10.51 -2.81 -1.26
CA ILE A 26 9.59 -3.59 -0.44
C ILE A 26 9.60 -5.06 -0.86
N SER A 27 9.32 -5.94 0.09
CA SER A 27 9.28 -7.38 -0.14
C SER A 27 8.25 -8.05 0.76
N LEU A 28 7.71 -9.17 0.31
CA LEU A 28 6.90 -10.07 1.10
C LEU A 28 7.12 -11.49 0.61
N GLN A 29 7.72 -12.34 1.45
CA GLN A 29 7.81 -13.77 1.15
C GLN A 29 6.50 -14.46 1.58
N PRO A 30 5.75 -15.08 0.66
CA PRO A 30 4.53 -15.79 0.99
C PRO A 30 4.82 -17.02 1.87
N GLU A 31 4.01 -17.21 2.91
CA GLU A 31 3.98 -18.46 3.69
C GLU A 31 2.99 -19.46 3.06
N THR A 32 3.03 -20.71 3.53
CA THR A 32 2.06 -21.75 3.13
C THR A 32 0.63 -21.28 3.36
N GLY A 33 -0.19 -21.32 2.31
CA GLY A 33 -1.59 -20.88 2.34
C GLY A 33 -1.80 -19.39 2.09
N GLU A 34 -0.73 -18.63 1.83
CA GLU A 34 -0.81 -17.22 1.44
C GLU A 34 -0.79 -17.07 -0.09
N THR A 35 -1.57 -16.12 -0.60
CA THR A 35 -1.50 -15.65 -1.99
C THR A 35 -1.14 -14.18 -1.98
N VAL A 36 -0.13 -13.83 -2.78
CA VAL A 36 0.43 -12.48 -2.81
C VAL A 36 0.64 -12.08 -4.26
N LEU A 37 0.03 -10.97 -4.67
CA LEU A 37 0.14 -10.47 -6.04
C LEU A 37 0.53 -8.99 -6.01
N PHE A 38 1.58 -8.65 -6.73
CA PHE A 38 2.11 -7.30 -6.87
C PHE A 38 1.59 -6.69 -8.17
N PHE A 39 1.07 -5.47 -8.08
CA PHE A 39 0.61 -4.69 -9.23
C PHE A 39 1.33 -3.34 -9.24
N SER A 40 2.26 -3.13 -10.17
CA SER A 40 2.92 -1.83 -10.37
C SER A 40 2.01 -0.97 -11.22
N ILE A 41 1.57 0.15 -10.62
CA ILE A 41 0.48 0.98 -11.15
C ILE A 41 0.93 2.38 -11.54
N ASP A 42 2.12 2.80 -11.12
CA ASP A 42 2.71 4.03 -11.60
C ASP A 42 3.27 3.86 -13.02
N GLU A 43 3.05 4.86 -13.87
CA GLU A 43 3.37 4.81 -15.29
C GLU A 43 4.87 5.00 -15.55
N GLN A 44 5.58 5.67 -14.63
CA GLN A 44 7.03 5.80 -14.71
C GLN A 44 7.72 4.45 -14.48
N SER A 45 7.14 3.61 -13.61
CA SER A 45 7.64 2.28 -13.33
C SER A 45 7.05 1.19 -14.22
N ASN A 46 5.85 1.38 -14.79
CA ASN A 46 5.21 0.44 -15.71
C ASN A 46 4.32 1.12 -16.76
N SER A 47 4.88 1.42 -17.93
CA SER A 47 4.16 2.03 -19.06
C SER A 47 3.08 1.14 -19.70
N ASN A 48 3.08 -0.16 -19.40
CA ASN A 48 2.04 -1.09 -19.88
C ASN A 48 0.80 -1.10 -18.97
N CYS A 49 0.88 -0.50 -17.78
CA CYS A 49 -0.22 -0.49 -16.83
C CYS A 49 -1.33 0.48 -17.26
N LYS A 50 -2.46 -0.06 -17.74
CA LYS A 50 -3.62 0.74 -18.18
C LYS A 50 -4.58 1.11 -17.04
N LEU A 51 -4.22 0.84 -15.79
CA LEU A 51 -5.11 1.06 -14.65
C LEU A 51 -5.52 2.53 -14.50
N ARG A 52 -4.65 3.48 -14.87
CA ARG A 52 -4.98 4.92 -14.81
C ARG A 52 -6.15 5.31 -15.71
N GLN A 53 -6.18 4.75 -16.91
CA GLN A 53 -7.29 4.93 -17.86
C GLN A 53 -8.59 4.36 -17.29
N LEU A 54 -8.51 3.21 -16.64
CA LEU A 54 -9.66 2.49 -16.08
C LEU A 54 -10.19 3.11 -14.79
N LEU A 55 -9.33 3.72 -13.99
CA LEU A 55 -9.69 4.44 -12.78
C LEU A 55 -10.11 5.90 -13.05
N GLU A 56 -10.10 6.34 -14.31
CA GLU A 56 -10.40 7.72 -14.72
C GLU A 56 -9.52 8.77 -14.01
N ILE A 57 -8.31 8.36 -13.60
CA ILE A 57 -7.33 9.18 -12.86
C ILE A 57 -6.29 9.83 -13.78
N ASN A 58 -6.52 9.82 -15.09
CA ASN A 58 -5.70 10.53 -16.09
C ASN A 58 -5.83 12.06 -16.00
N LYS A 59 -6.39 12.60 -14.92
CA LYS A 59 -6.49 14.04 -14.71
C LYS A 59 -5.09 14.60 -14.47
N PRO A 60 -4.69 15.68 -15.17
CA PRO A 60 -3.41 16.34 -14.93
C PRO A 60 -3.21 16.65 -13.44
N GLY A 61 -2.07 16.24 -12.90
CA GLY A 61 -1.69 16.50 -11.51
C GLY A 61 -2.21 15.49 -10.47
N MET A 62 -3.00 14.47 -10.86
CA MET A 62 -3.42 13.43 -9.92
C MET A 62 -2.24 12.51 -9.61
N LYS A 63 -1.87 12.44 -8.33
CA LYS A 63 -0.80 11.55 -7.84
C LYS A 63 -1.42 10.25 -7.36
N ILE A 64 -0.88 9.12 -7.82
CA ILE A 64 -1.23 7.78 -7.33
C ILE A 64 -0.04 7.11 -6.69
N CYS A 65 -0.31 6.04 -5.93
CA CYS A 65 0.77 5.28 -5.32
C CYS A 65 1.48 4.38 -6.32
N ASP A 66 2.68 3.94 -5.95
CA ASP A 66 3.55 3.14 -6.82
C ASP A 66 3.00 1.74 -7.09
N LEU A 67 2.47 1.10 -6.05
CA LEU A 67 2.12 -0.32 -6.06
C LEU A 67 0.78 -0.60 -5.36
N ILE A 68 0.02 -1.56 -5.89
CA ILE A 68 -1.06 -2.25 -5.18
C ILE A 68 -0.60 -3.68 -4.89
N VAL A 69 -0.76 -4.14 -3.65
CA VAL A 69 -0.50 -5.52 -3.25
C VAL A 69 -1.80 -6.18 -2.83
N PHE A 70 -2.14 -7.28 -3.48
CA PHE A 70 -3.19 -8.17 -3.00
C PHE A 70 -2.57 -9.23 -2.10
N TYR A 71 -3.18 -9.42 -0.94
CA TYR A 71 -2.83 -10.47 0.01
C TYR A 71 -4.07 -11.26 0.39
N ALA A 72 -3.96 -12.58 0.42
CA ALA A 72 -5.02 -13.46 0.86
C ALA A 72 -4.47 -14.63 1.69
N ARG A 73 -5.20 -14.99 2.76
CA ARG A 73 -4.95 -16.17 3.59
C ARG A 73 -6.29 -16.68 4.12
N GLY A 74 -6.64 -17.93 3.84
CA GLY A 74 -7.97 -18.46 4.17
C GLY A 74 -9.08 -17.64 3.51
N GLU A 75 -9.98 -17.06 4.32
CA GLU A 75 -11.06 -16.17 3.87
C GLU A 75 -10.65 -14.69 3.82
N GLU A 76 -9.54 -14.32 4.44
CA GLU A 76 -9.10 -12.93 4.51
C GLU A 76 -8.62 -12.47 3.14
N ARG A 77 -9.08 -11.29 2.72
CA ARG A 77 -8.67 -10.62 1.49
C ARG A 77 -8.25 -9.21 1.85
N THR A 78 -7.03 -8.84 1.48
CA THR A 78 -6.48 -7.51 1.72
C THR A 78 -6.01 -6.90 0.41
N ILE A 79 -6.31 -5.61 0.22
CA ILE A 79 -5.72 -4.80 -0.83
C ILE A 79 -4.93 -3.70 -0.13
N CYS A 80 -3.61 -3.74 -0.29
CA CYS A 80 -2.69 -2.78 0.29
C CYS A 80 -2.22 -1.79 -0.78
N PHE A 81 -2.42 -0.51 -0.52
CA PHE A 81 -1.92 0.60 -1.35
C PHE A 81 -0.55 1.00 -0.81
N VAL A 82 0.49 0.86 -1.64
CA VAL A 82 1.87 0.99 -1.20
C VAL A 82 2.53 2.15 -1.94
N GLU A 83 3.12 3.07 -1.18
CA GLU A 83 3.98 4.14 -1.67
C GLU A 83 5.43 3.93 -1.21
N LEU A 84 6.37 4.06 -2.15
CA LEU A 84 7.80 3.98 -1.95
C LEU A 84 8.44 5.37 -2.14
N LYS A 85 8.20 6.29 -1.21
CA LYS A 85 8.87 7.62 -1.22
C LYS A 85 9.57 7.95 0.08
N GLY A 86 10.87 8.20 -0.05
CA GLY A 86 11.80 8.32 1.06
C GLY A 86 11.78 9.63 1.86
N SER A 87 11.09 10.70 1.39
CA SER A 87 11.22 12.04 1.98
C SER A 87 9.93 12.86 2.14
N ASP A 88 8.94 12.78 1.24
CA ASP A 88 7.70 13.58 1.31
C ASP A 88 6.50 12.73 1.78
N LEU A 89 6.29 12.72 3.10
CA LEU A 89 5.19 11.97 3.73
C LEU A 89 3.81 12.49 3.32
N LYS A 90 3.65 13.80 3.11
CA LYS A 90 2.36 14.39 2.76
C LYS A 90 1.93 13.92 1.38
N THR A 91 2.83 14.04 0.40
CA THR A 91 2.57 13.56 -0.96
C THR A 91 2.30 12.05 -0.98
N ALA A 92 3.04 11.26 -0.18
CA ALA A 92 2.82 9.82 -0.09
C ALA A 92 1.41 9.46 0.43
N ILE A 93 0.92 10.20 1.42
CA ILE A 93 -0.42 10.01 1.97
C ILE A 93 -1.49 10.38 0.94
N GLU A 94 -1.33 11.53 0.28
CA GLU A 94 -2.21 11.95 -0.82
C GLU A 94 -2.28 10.85 -1.90
N GLN A 95 -1.14 10.26 -2.27
CA GLN A 95 -1.05 9.19 -3.27
C GLN A 95 -1.84 7.94 -2.89
N VAL A 96 -1.64 7.39 -1.68
CA VAL A 96 -2.35 6.17 -1.26
C VAL A 96 -3.86 6.43 -1.09
N ILE A 97 -4.26 7.60 -0.57
CA ILE A 97 -5.68 7.96 -0.38
C ILE A 97 -6.37 8.18 -1.72
N ASN A 98 -5.74 8.90 -2.66
CA ASN A 98 -6.31 9.13 -3.99
C ASN A 98 -6.47 7.83 -4.76
N THR A 99 -5.48 6.94 -4.67
CA THR A 99 -5.52 5.63 -5.33
C THR A 99 -6.63 4.78 -4.73
N TYR A 100 -6.73 4.68 -3.41
CA TYR A 100 -7.80 3.96 -2.74
C TYR A 100 -9.18 4.51 -3.11
N SER A 101 -9.37 5.83 -3.08
CA SER A 101 -10.66 6.46 -3.37
C SER A 101 -11.13 6.16 -4.79
N SER A 102 -10.21 6.23 -5.76
CA SER A 102 -10.48 5.93 -7.17
C SER A 102 -10.77 4.44 -7.37
N PHE A 103 -9.96 3.59 -6.73
CA PHE A 103 -10.13 2.14 -6.77
C PHE A 103 -11.45 1.68 -6.14
N LYS A 104 -11.83 2.27 -5.00
CA LYS A 104 -13.11 2.04 -4.32
C LYS A 104 -14.29 2.50 -5.17
N SER A 105 -14.18 3.64 -5.84
CA SER A 105 -15.19 4.14 -6.78
C SER A 105 -15.41 3.17 -7.94
N LEU A 106 -14.32 2.65 -8.53
CA LEU A 106 -14.39 1.65 -9.60
C LEU A 106 -15.10 0.36 -9.15
N LEU A 107 -14.95 0.00 -7.88
CA LEU A 107 -15.58 -1.20 -7.28
C LEU A 107 -17.08 -1.06 -6.98
N LYS A 108 -17.67 0.14 -7.13
CA LYS A 108 -19.12 0.42 -6.99
C LYS A 108 -19.84 -0.52 -6.01
N THR A 109 -19.64 -0.29 -4.70
CA THR A 109 -20.48 -0.83 -3.59
C THR A 109 -20.38 -2.34 -3.27
N GLN A 110 -19.24 -2.99 -3.44
CA GLN A 110 -18.99 -4.26 -2.73
C GLN A 110 -18.33 -4.01 -1.36
N ASN A 111 -19.10 -3.43 -0.43
CA ASN A 111 -18.56 -2.80 0.79
C ASN A 111 -17.80 -3.71 1.78
N ASN A 112 -17.77 -5.04 1.61
CA ASN A 112 -17.19 -5.94 2.61
C ASN A 112 -16.31 -7.07 2.03
N LEU A 113 -15.84 -7.00 0.78
CA LEU A 113 -15.08 -8.11 0.19
C LEU A 113 -13.60 -8.17 0.58
N TYR A 114 -13.04 -7.06 1.08
CA TYR A 114 -11.63 -6.99 1.42
C TYR A 114 -11.37 -5.91 2.46
N THR A 115 -10.25 -6.06 3.17
CA THR A 115 -9.67 -5.04 4.02
C THR A 115 -8.75 -4.16 3.19
N ALA A 116 -9.00 -2.85 3.16
CA ALA A 116 -8.10 -1.88 2.55
C ALA A 116 -6.98 -1.53 3.56
N LYS A 117 -5.72 -1.60 3.14
CA LYS A 117 -4.56 -1.17 3.93
C LYS A 117 -3.72 -0.13 3.18
N ALA A 118 -2.97 0.69 3.91
CA ALA A 118 -2.00 1.62 3.33
C ALA A 118 -0.60 1.37 3.92
N PHE A 119 0.42 1.30 3.06
CA PHE A 119 1.81 1.17 3.49
C PHE A 119 2.67 2.24 2.85
N ILE A 120 3.38 3.02 3.67
CA ILE A 120 4.27 4.07 3.19
C ILE A 120 5.68 3.74 3.66
N ARG A 121 6.56 3.45 2.70
CA ARG A 121 7.97 3.15 2.93
C ARG A 121 8.78 4.46 2.95
N ILE A 122 9.27 4.83 4.13
CA ILE A 122 10.10 6.04 4.30
C ILE A 122 11.55 5.68 4.61
N ASN A 123 12.52 6.38 4.03
CA ASN A 123 13.95 6.13 4.32
C ASN A 123 14.44 6.90 5.55
N ASN A 124 13.85 8.08 5.78
CA ASN A 124 14.24 8.99 6.85
C ASN A 124 13.24 8.96 8.00
N SER A 125 13.63 9.56 9.13
CA SER A 125 12.70 9.80 10.23
C SER A 125 11.52 10.63 9.72
N PRO A 126 10.27 10.24 10.02
CA PRO A 126 9.13 11.01 9.56
C PRO A 126 9.13 12.41 10.20
N PRO A 127 8.59 13.44 9.51
CA PRO A 127 8.57 14.80 10.01
C PRO A 127 7.80 14.92 11.34
N ARG A 128 8.09 15.96 12.14
CA ARG A 128 7.49 16.15 13.48
C ARG A 128 5.96 16.21 13.48
N GLU A 129 5.34 16.60 12.37
CA GLU A 129 3.88 16.71 12.20
C GLU A 129 3.17 15.38 11.86
N THR A 130 3.68 14.25 12.33
CA THR A 130 3.10 12.93 11.99
C THR A 130 1.68 12.69 12.47
N ASP A 131 1.20 13.41 13.49
CA ASP A 131 -0.09 13.08 14.10
C ASP A 131 -1.28 13.45 13.21
N LYS A 132 -1.25 14.60 12.53
CA LYS A 132 -2.27 14.98 11.55
C LYS A 132 -2.35 13.95 10.41
N TYR A 133 -1.19 13.56 9.90
CA TYR A 133 -1.04 12.57 8.84
C TYR A 133 -1.55 11.18 9.23
N LYS A 134 -1.29 10.74 10.46
CA LYS A 134 -1.86 9.50 11.00
C LYS A 134 -3.37 9.59 11.11
N GLN A 135 -3.93 10.70 11.60
CA GLN A 135 -5.37 10.87 11.71
C GLN A 135 -6.06 10.80 10.35
N GLU A 136 -5.43 11.34 9.30
CA GLU A 136 -5.92 11.23 7.93
C GLU A 136 -5.98 9.78 7.47
N LEU A 137 -4.89 9.01 7.65
CA LEU A 137 -4.86 7.58 7.32
C LEU A 137 -5.86 6.76 8.16
N ILE A 138 -6.00 7.05 9.46
CA ILE A 138 -6.98 6.41 10.35
C ILE A 138 -8.40 6.63 9.84
N SER A 139 -8.72 7.87 9.42
CA SER A 139 -10.06 8.20 8.92
C SER A 139 -10.43 7.46 7.63
N VAL A 140 -9.44 7.08 6.82
CA VAL A 140 -9.65 6.45 5.51
C VAL A 140 -9.57 4.93 5.57
N PHE A 141 -8.59 4.39 6.31
CA PHE A 141 -8.27 2.95 6.33
C PHE A 141 -8.64 2.28 7.66
N GLY A 142 -8.70 3.03 8.76
CA GLY A 142 -8.85 2.50 10.13
C GLY A 142 -7.52 2.38 10.88
N GLU A 143 -7.60 2.31 12.21
CA GLU A 143 -6.44 2.43 13.11
C GLU A 143 -5.37 1.35 12.92
N SER A 144 -5.77 0.13 12.57
CA SER A 144 -4.88 -1.02 12.36
C SER A 144 -4.50 -1.27 10.91
N ASN A 145 -4.96 -0.42 9.98
CA ASN A 145 -4.87 -0.67 8.54
C ASN A 145 -3.94 0.30 7.81
N TYR A 146 -3.03 0.96 8.52
CA TYR A 146 -1.97 1.71 7.89
C TYR A 146 -0.63 1.49 8.58
N ASP A 147 0.44 1.68 7.83
CA ASP A 147 1.79 1.66 8.36
C ASP A 147 2.69 2.65 7.63
N ILE A 148 3.43 3.45 8.40
CA ILE A 148 4.52 4.29 7.93
C ILE A 148 5.80 3.65 8.46
N SER A 149 6.54 2.98 7.58
CA SER A 149 7.58 2.04 7.98
C SER A 149 8.92 2.31 7.32
N ARG A 150 9.98 1.96 8.05
CA ARG A 150 11.34 1.83 7.50
C ARG A 150 11.69 0.38 7.14
N SER A 151 10.82 -0.57 7.47
CA SER A 151 11.00 -1.97 7.08
C SER A 151 10.70 -2.10 5.59
N LYS A 152 11.53 -2.85 4.88
CA LYS A 152 11.19 -3.32 3.54
C LYS A 152 10.20 -4.48 3.57
N ASP A 153 10.09 -5.19 4.69
CA ASP A 153 9.19 -6.32 4.82
C ASP A 153 7.76 -5.83 5.11
N LEU A 154 6.84 -6.19 4.22
CA LEU A 154 5.40 -5.96 4.32
C LEU A 154 4.68 -7.06 5.12
N GLY A 155 5.32 -8.21 5.33
CA GLY A 155 4.70 -9.45 5.80
C GLY A 155 3.97 -9.29 7.13
N GLU A 156 4.67 -8.82 8.16
CA GLU A 156 4.08 -8.61 9.49
C GLU A 156 2.84 -7.70 9.45
N PHE A 157 2.90 -6.63 8.66
CA PHE A 157 1.81 -5.67 8.54
C PHE A 157 0.59 -6.29 7.84
N LEU A 158 0.78 -7.01 6.72
CA LEU A 158 -0.33 -7.64 6.01
C LEU A 158 -0.96 -8.76 6.86
N ARG A 159 -0.14 -9.55 7.56
CA ARG A 159 -0.58 -10.61 8.48
C ARG A 159 -1.22 -10.11 9.77
N GLY A 160 -1.21 -8.80 10.03
CA GLY A 160 -1.82 -8.22 11.23
C GLY A 160 -1.07 -8.54 12.53
N VAL A 161 0.23 -8.85 12.44
CA VAL A 161 1.06 -9.06 13.63
C VAL A 161 1.18 -7.74 14.37
N ALA A 162 0.69 -7.70 15.61
CA ALA A 162 0.78 -6.51 16.45
C ALA A 162 2.25 -6.13 16.63
N ARG A 163 2.61 -4.90 16.27
CA ARG A 163 3.94 -4.36 16.52
C ARG A 163 4.21 -4.39 18.02
N GLN A 164 5.16 -5.21 18.45
CA GLN A 164 5.72 -5.04 19.79
C GLN A 164 6.39 -3.66 19.83
N LEU A 165 5.79 -2.73 20.58
CA LEU A 165 6.44 -1.47 20.91
C LEU A 165 7.75 -1.80 21.61
N LYS A 166 8.89 -1.70 20.89
CA LYS A 166 10.22 -1.90 21.48
C LYS A 166 10.30 -1.05 22.75
N GLY A 167 10.47 -1.75 23.86
CA GLY A 167 10.14 -1.25 25.19
C GLY A 167 10.78 0.08 25.55
N LYS A 168 10.07 0.85 26.38
CA LYS A 168 10.68 1.90 27.20
C LYS A 168 11.94 1.31 27.83
N ARG A 169 13.12 1.85 27.49
CA ARG A 169 14.34 1.64 28.26
C ARG A 169 13.98 1.86 29.73
N LYS A 170 14.04 0.81 30.55
CA LYS A 170 14.09 0.97 32.01
C LYS A 170 15.28 1.89 32.28
N LYS A 171 15.02 3.12 32.72
CA LYS A 171 16.06 3.95 33.34
C LYS A 171 16.52 3.18 34.56
N GLY A 172 17.75 2.69 34.52
CA GLY A 172 18.43 2.17 35.70
C GLY A 172 18.46 3.26 36.77
N ARG A 173 18.07 2.88 37.97
CA ARG A 173 18.46 3.51 39.22
C ARG A 173 19.03 2.41 40.09
#